data_AF-A0A9X5XEE7-F1
#
_entry.id   AF-A0A9X5XEE7-F1
#
_cell.length_a   1.000
_cell.length_b   1.000
_cell.length_c   1.000
_cell.angle_alpha   90.00
_cell.angle_beta   90.00
_cell.angle_gamma   90.00
#
_symmetry.space_group_name_H-M   'P 1'
#
loop_
_entity.id
_entity.type
_entity.pdbx_description
1 polymer ?
#
loop_
_entity_poly.entity_id
_entity_poly.type
_entity_poly.pdbx_seq_one_letter_code
_entity_poly.pdbx_strand_id
1 'polypeptide(L)'
;LTGGRRHSEDEQVMLVTRAALAAPFALSVRTTQHGRSVLLGVFSWAAVNLSTPQVRKDRHWFDLGVGLDWAGERLQGRIYEIDGEDGTAER
;
A
#
# COMPACT_ATOMS: atom_id res chain seq x y z
N LEU A 1 3.59 4.74 -6.63
CA LEU A 1 2.84 6.00 -6.45
C LEU A 1 3.38 6.71 -5.22
N THR A 2 3.75 7.98 -5.33
CA THR A 2 4.22 8.80 -4.20
C THR A 2 3.48 10.12 -4.19
N GLY A 3 3.25 10.68 -3.00
CA GLY A 3 2.65 12.00 -2.83
C GLY A 3 3.42 12.79 -1.79
N GLY A 4 3.49 14.11 -1.98
CA GLY A 4 4.24 15.00 -1.10
C GLY A 4 3.67 16.41 -1.09
N ARG A 5 4.11 17.18 -0.11
CA ARG A 5 3.82 18.61 0.03
C ARG A 5 5.12 19.37 0.23
N ARG A 6 5.17 20.64 -0.16
CA ARG A 6 6.32 21.50 0.13
C ARG A 6 6.44 21.75 1.63
N HIS A 7 7.68 21.90 2.11
CA HIS A 7 7.95 22.40 3.45
C HIS A 7 7.58 23.89 3.51
N SER A 8 7.00 24.33 4.64
CA SER A 8 6.48 25.71 4.78
C SER A 8 7.59 26.76 4.90
N GLU A 9 8.76 26.37 5.38
CA GLU A 9 9.91 27.27 5.61
C GLU A 9 10.96 27.19 4.50
N ASP A 10 10.90 26.16 3.65
CA ASP A 10 11.83 25.97 2.54
C ASP A 10 11.10 25.28 1.38
N GLU A 11 10.78 26.05 0.35
CA GLU A 11 10.07 25.53 -0.83
C GLU A 11 10.90 24.55 -1.67
N GLN A 12 12.22 24.47 -1.46
CA GLN A 12 13.09 23.48 -2.11
C GLN A 12 12.99 22.11 -1.45
N VAL A 13 12.39 22.02 -0.25
CA VAL A 13 12.21 20.78 0.48
C VAL A 13 10.81 20.20 0.22
N MET A 14 10.77 18.96 -0.26
CA MET A 14 9.54 18.20 -0.43
C MET A 14 9.41 17.17 0.69
N LEU A 15 8.33 17.29 1.47
CA LEU A 15 7.95 16.31 2.47
C LEU A 15 7.11 15.22 1.80
N VAL A 16 7.61 13.99 1.79
CA VAL A 16 6.85 12.82 1.35
C VAL A 16 5.77 12.54 2.40
N THR A 17 4.51 12.56 1.98
CA THR A 17 3.36 12.32 2.87
C THR A 17 2.81 10.92 2.73
N ARG A 18 2.99 10.29 1.57
CA ARG A 18 2.41 8.99 1.24
C ARG A 18 3.21 8.27 0.16
N ALA A 19 3.24 6.94 0.23
CA ALA A 19 3.86 6.09 -0.78
C ALA A 19 3.11 4.76 -0.89
N ALA A 20 2.97 4.27 -2.11
CA ALA A 20 2.43 2.95 -2.38
C ALA A 20 3.20 2.28 -3.53
N LEU A 21 3.38 0.97 -3.40
CA LEU A 21 4.00 0.13 -4.42
C LEU A 21 3.24 -1.18 -4.56
N ALA A 22 3.39 -1.79 -5.75
CA ALA A 22 2.93 -3.13 -6.05
C ALA A 22 4.09 -3.93 -6.65
N ALA A 23 4.25 -5.18 -6.22
CA ALA A 23 5.28 -6.09 -6.73
C ALA A 23 4.69 -7.49 -6.93
N PRO A 24 5.02 -8.18 -8.03
CA PRO A 24 4.54 -9.53 -8.25
C PRO A 24 5.23 -10.50 -7.28
N PHE A 25 4.54 -11.55 -6.86
CA PHE A 25 5.12 -12.62 -6.04
C PHE A 25 4.70 -14.01 -6.53
N ALA A 26 5.51 -15.00 -6.12
CA ALA A 26 5.18 -16.41 -6.18
C ALA A 26 5.41 -17.03 -4.80
N LEU A 27 4.36 -17.64 -4.23
CA LEU A 27 4.40 -18.28 -2.91
C LEU A 27 4.20 -19.78 -3.05
N SER A 28 5.19 -20.56 -2.61
CA SER A 28 5.06 -22.02 -2.54
C SER A 28 4.36 -22.41 -1.24
N VAL A 29 3.17 -22.98 -1.33
CA VAL A 29 2.40 -23.47 -0.19
C VAL A 29 2.41 -24.99 -0.18
N ARG A 30 2.55 -25.60 1.00
CA ARG A 30 2.45 -27.05 1.19
C ARG A 30 1.38 -27.35 2.22
N THR A 31 0.50 -28.30 1.91
CA THR A 31 -0.46 -28.82 2.87
C THR A 31 -0.25 -30.32 3.05
N THR A 32 -0.60 -30.84 4.23
CA THR A 32 -0.48 -32.27 4.54
C THR A 32 -1.37 -33.14 3.64
N GLN A 33 -2.46 -32.56 3.13
CA GLN A 33 -3.46 -33.28 2.34
C GLN A 33 -3.27 -33.15 0.82
N HIS A 34 -2.67 -32.07 0.31
CA HIS A 34 -2.70 -31.75 -1.14
C HIS A 34 -1.31 -31.49 -1.74
N GLY A 35 -0.23 -31.79 -1.01
CA GLY A 35 1.14 -31.63 -1.50
C GLY A 35 1.54 -30.15 -1.68
N ARG A 36 2.39 -29.86 -2.67
CA ARG A 36 2.92 -28.51 -2.96
C ARG A 36 2.08 -27.83 -4.04
N SER A 37 1.66 -26.60 -3.77
CA SER A 37 1.06 -25.67 -4.74
C SER A 37 1.86 -24.38 -4.82
N VAL A 38 1.83 -23.69 -5.97
CA VAL A 38 2.41 -22.36 -6.14
C VAL A 38 1.27 -21.37 -6.35
N LEU A 39 1.16 -20.39 -5.46
CA LEU A 39 0.24 -19.27 -5.57
C LEU A 39 0.97 -18.09 -6.22
N LEU A 40 0.37 -17.50 -7.24
CA LEU A 40 0.88 -16.30 -7.88
C LEU A 40 -0.02 -15.12 -7.53
N GLY A 41 0.55 -13.93 -7.48
CA GLY A 41 -0.21 -12.73 -7.17
C GLY A 41 0.62 -11.47 -7.14
N VAL A 42 0.01 -10.41 -6.59
CA VAL A 42 0.66 -9.11 -6.39
C VAL A 42 0.59 -8.74 -4.92
N PHE A 43 1.74 -8.38 -4.36
CA PHE A 43 1.84 -7.76 -3.06
C PHE A 43 1.73 -6.26 -3.25
N SER A 44 0.81 -5.63 -2.52
CA SER A 44 0.71 -4.17 -2.47
C SER A 44 1.00 -3.68 -1.06
N TRP A 45 1.74 -2.58 -0.97
CA TRP A 45 1.95 -1.83 0.26
C TRP A 45 1.56 -0.38 0.00
N ALA A 46 0.85 0.22 0.95
CA ALA A 46 0.59 1.65 0.98
C ALA A 46 0.81 2.20 2.39
N ALA A 47 1.39 3.38 2.46
CA ALA A 47 1.65 4.09 3.69
C ALA A 47 1.30 5.58 3.56
N VAL A 48 0.76 6.13 4.64
CA VAL A 48 0.39 7.55 4.77
C VAL A 48 1.00 8.14 6.03
N ASN A 49 0.94 9.48 6.15
CA ASN A 49 1.59 10.26 7.19
C ASN A 49 3.11 10.03 7.29
N LEU A 50 3.78 9.81 6.16
CA LEU A 50 5.23 9.53 6.11
C LEU A 50 6.09 10.70 6.61
N SER A 51 5.57 11.92 6.60
CA SER A 51 6.23 13.10 7.15
C SER A 51 6.11 13.23 8.68
N THR A 52 5.26 12.41 9.32
CA THR A 52 4.94 12.50 10.75
C THR A 52 4.94 11.09 11.36
N PRO A 53 6.12 10.56 11.72
CA PRO A 53 6.28 9.14 12.07
C PRO A 53 5.35 8.62 13.18
N GLN A 54 4.94 9.48 14.11
CA GLN A 54 4.10 9.14 15.26
C GLN A 54 2.67 8.73 14.87
N VAL A 55 2.19 9.17 13.71
CA VAL A 55 0.83 8.89 13.21
C VAL A 55 0.88 8.17 11.86
N ARG A 56 2.03 7.57 11.52
CA ARG A 56 2.20 6.76 10.31
C ARG A 56 1.24 5.58 10.33
N LYS A 57 0.62 5.32 9.19
CA LYS A 57 -0.23 4.14 8.97
C LYS A 57 0.25 3.38 7.75
N ASP A 58 0.21 2.06 7.83
CA ASP A 58 0.61 1.15 6.78
C ASP A 58 -0.49 0.12 6.55
N ARG A 59 -0.69 -0.27 5.28
CA ARG A 59 -1.55 -1.38 4.91
C ARG A 59 -0.90 -2.23 3.83
N HIS A 60 -1.17 -3.53 3.90
CA HIS A 60 -0.64 -4.55 3.02
C HIS A 60 -1.77 -5.37 2.41
N TRP A 61 -1.59 -5.79 1.17
CA TRP A 61 -2.49 -6.70 0.47
C TRP A 61 -1.69 -7.80 -0.23
N PHE A 62 -2.21 -9.02 -0.17
CA PHE A 62 -1.77 -10.16 -0.96
C PHE A 62 -2.91 -10.55 -1.90
N ASP A 63 -2.89 -9.98 -3.10
CA ASP A 63 -3.92 -10.24 -4.10
C ASP A 63 -3.52 -11.48 -4.91
N LEU A 64 -4.22 -12.59 -4.72
CA LEU A 64 -3.95 -13.85 -5.42
C LEU A 64 -4.62 -13.90 -6.79
N GLY A 65 -3.93 -14.47 -7.78
CA GLY A 65 -4.48 -14.70 -9.11
C GLY A 65 -4.66 -13.45 -9.98
N VAL A 66 -4.08 -12.32 -9.57
CA VAL A 66 -4.13 -11.05 -10.31
C VAL A 66 -2.75 -10.63 -10.83
N GLY A 67 -2.73 -9.79 -11.86
CA GLY A 67 -1.52 -9.20 -12.43
C GLY A 67 -1.24 -7.78 -11.94
N LEU A 68 -0.08 -7.24 -12.30
CA LEU A 68 0.36 -5.90 -11.91
C LEU A 68 -0.57 -4.79 -12.42
N ASP A 69 -1.13 -4.91 -13.62
CA ASP A 69 -2.03 -3.90 -14.19
C ASP A 69 -3.27 -3.71 -13.30
N TRP A 70 -3.90 -4.83 -12.90
CA TRP A 70 -5.05 -4.82 -11.99
C TRP A 70 -4.74 -4.20 -10.63
N ALA A 71 -3.54 -4.46 -10.10
CA ALA A 71 -3.09 -3.89 -8.83
C ALA A 71 -2.76 -2.40 -8.97
N GLY A 72 -2.17 -2.02 -10.10
CA GLY A 72 -1.83 -0.64 -10.45
C GLY A 72 -3.04 0.28 -10.43
N GLU A 73 -4.15 -0.15 -11.04
CA GLU A 73 -5.44 0.57 -11.03
C GLU A 73 -6.00 0.82 -9.62
N ARG A 74 -5.66 -0.06 -8.66
CA ARG A 74 -6.16 0.01 -7.27
C ARG A 74 -5.26 0.73 -6.30
N LEU A 75 -3.98 0.89 -6.62
CA LEU A 75 -3.00 1.54 -5.73
C LEU A 75 -3.43 2.93 -5.30
N GLN A 76 -4.05 3.69 -6.20
CA GLN A 76 -4.53 5.03 -5.89
C GLN A 76 -5.68 5.01 -4.88
N GLY A 77 -6.72 4.19 -5.09
CA GLY A 77 -7.82 4.08 -4.12
C GLY A 77 -7.32 3.63 -2.74
N ARG A 78 -6.49 2.58 -2.73
CA ARG A 78 -5.90 2.01 -1.51
C ARG A 78 -5.13 3.01 -0.66
N ILE A 79 -4.35 3.92 -1.28
CA ILE A 79 -3.57 4.90 -0.52
C ILE A 79 -4.45 6.02 0.08
N TYR A 80 -5.57 6.36 -0.54
CA TYR A 80 -6.50 7.38 -0.02
C TYR A 80 -7.50 6.82 0.99
N GLU A 81 -7.84 5.53 0.91
CA GLU A 81 -8.68 4.85 1.91
C GLU A 81 -8.05 4.85 3.30
N ILE A 82 -6.72 4.71 3.41
CA ILE A 82 -6.01 4.70 4.70
C ILE A 82 -6.11 6.06 5.41
N ASP A 83 -6.16 7.16 4.66
CA ASP A 83 -6.36 8.52 5.21
C ASP A 83 -7.80 8.72 5.72
N GLY A 84 -8.79 8.09 5.07
CA GLY A 84 -10.22 8.33 5.32
C GLY A 84 -10.81 7.61 6.54
N GLU A 85 -10.14 6.59 7.08
CA GLU A 85 -10.67 5.76 8.17
C GLU A 85 -10.81 6.47 9.53
N ASP A 86 -10.19 7.64 9.71
CA ASP A 86 -10.40 8.46 10.92
C ASP A 86 -11.62 9.40 10.81
N GLY A 87 -12.11 9.68 9.60
CA GLY A 87 -13.19 10.64 9.35
C GLY A 87 -14.61 10.10 9.60
N THR A 88 -14.76 8.82 9.93
CA THR A 88 -16.06 8.16 10.16
C THR A 88 -16.35 7.86 11.64
N ALA A 89 -15.45 8.22 12.56
CA ALA A 89 -15.66 8.03 14.01
C ALA A 89 -16.32 9.24 14.71
N GLU A 90 -16.52 10.36 14.01
CA GLU A 90 -17.24 11.53 14.52
C GLU A 90 -18.36 11.93 13.55
N ARG A 91 -19.51 11.24 13.62
CA ARG A 91 -20.80 11.77 13.18
C ARG A 91 -21.92 11.24 14.04
#